data_AF-A0A673UBM5-F1
#
_entry.id   AF-A0A673UBM5-F1
#
_cell.length_a   1.000
_cell.length_b   1.000
_cell.length_c   1.000
_cell.angle_alpha   90.00
_cell.angle_beta   90.00
_cell.angle_gamma   90.00
#
_symmetry.space_group_name_H-M   'P 1'
#
loop_
_entity.id
_entity.type
_entity.pdbx_description
1 polymer ?
#
loop_
_entity_poly.entity_id
_entity_poly.type
_entity_poly.pdbx_seq_one_letter_code
_entity_poly.pdbx_strand_id
1 'polypeptide(L)'
;MELLCCEVDPVRRAVPDANLLYDDRVLQNLLTIEERYLPQCSYFKCVQKDIQPYMRRMVATWMLEVCEEQKCEEEVFPLAMNYLDRFLAGVPTPKTHLQLLGAVCMFLASKLKETIPLTAEKLCIYTDNSIKPQELLEWELVVLGKLKWNLAAVTPHDFIEHILRKLPQPSEKLSLIRKHAQTFIALCATDFKFAMYPPSMIATGSVGAAICGLQQDEDVSSLTGDALVDLLAKITNTDVDCLKACQEQIEVVLLNSLQQFRQDQGDGSKSEDELDQASTPTDVRDIDLGETRFNKEKIIQGQGVDEPLSETGLKQAAAAGIFLNNVKFTHVFSSDLTRTRQTVHGILEKSKVCKDMTVKYDSRLRERKYGVAEGKALSELRAMAKAAGEECPVFTPPGGETLDQVKMRGKDFFDVLCQLILQEVGENEQFSRGAPSNCLETSLAEIFPLGETCPSDSNSDSRAPGLVASVLVVSHGAYMKSLFNYFLTDLKCSLPTTLNKSEFMSVSPNTGISLFIINFEKGQEMKPAVQCVCMYLQDHLNGMTETC
;
A
#
# COMPACT_ATOMS: atom_id res chain seq x y z
N MET A 1 -10.99 -19.57 40.68
CA MET A 1 -9.85 -20.03 39.86
C MET A 1 -10.00 -19.28 38.55
N GLU A 2 -9.37 -18.12 38.45
CA GLU A 2 -9.39 -17.32 37.22
C GLU A 2 -8.34 -17.90 36.27
N LEU A 3 -8.80 -18.49 35.17
CA LEU A 3 -7.96 -18.88 34.05
C LEU A 3 -7.74 -17.64 33.19
N LEU A 4 -6.64 -16.92 33.46
CA LEU A 4 -6.07 -15.96 32.54
C LEU A 4 -5.32 -16.76 31.46
N CYS A 5 -6.00 -17.03 30.35
CA CYS A 5 -5.36 -17.46 29.11
C CYS A 5 -4.75 -16.22 28.46
N CYS A 6 -3.52 -15.86 28.85
CA CYS A 6 -2.73 -14.92 28.06
C CYS A 6 -2.31 -15.64 26.77
N GLU A 7 -2.79 -15.18 25.63
CA GLU A 7 -2.15 -15.46 24.35
C GLU A 7 -0.71 -14.93 24.46
N VAL A 8 0.25 -15.84 24.59
CA VAL A 8 1.66 -15.49 24.59
C VAL A 8 1.99 -15.09 23.17
N ASP A 9 2.52 -13.88 22.98
CA ASP A 9 3.10 -13.43 21.72
C ASP A 9 3.99 -14.56 21.17
N PRO A 10 3.73 -15.10 19.96
CA PRO A 10 4.37 -16.34 19.49
C PRO A 10 5.89 -16.22 19.33
N VAL A 11 6.43 -15.00 19.32
CA VAL A 11 7.86 -14.71 19.14
C VAL A 11 8.59 -14.79 20.47
N ARG A 12 9.36 -15.87 20.67
CA ARG A 12 10.24 -16.02 21.84
C ARG A 12 11.45 -15.10 21.70
N ARG A 13 11.54 -14.09 22.55
CA ARG A 13 12.69 -13.16 22.61
C ARG A 13 13.63 -13.50 23.76
N ALA A 14 14.93 -13.33 23.52
CA ALA A 14 15.92 -13.40 24.58
C ALA A 14 15.73 -12.22 25.55
N VAL A 15 16.01 -12.45 26.84
CA VAL A 15 16.02 -11.38 27.84
C VAL A 15 17.19 -10.43 27.52
N PRO A 16 17.04 -9.10 27.65
CA PRO A 16 18.15 -8.17 27.45
C PRO A 16 19.34 -8.52 28.34
N ASP A 17 20.52 -8.68 27.72
CA ASP A 17 21.75 -8.94 28.46
C ASP A 17 22.36 -7.62 28.94
N ALA A 18 22.35 -7.45 30.26
CA ALA A 18 22.93 -6.29 30.93
C ALA A 18 24.41 -6.06 30.57
N ASN A 19 25.22 -7.12 30.42
CA ASN A 19 26.62 -6.98 30.07
C ASN A 19 26.81 -6.53 28.63
N LEU A 20 25.95 -6.99 27.72
CA LEU A 20 25.99 -6.54 26.33
C LEU A 20 25.57 -5.09 26.20
N LEU A 21 24.55 -4.65 26.94
CA LEU A 21 23.97 -3.32 26.78
C LEU A 21 24.64 -2.23 27.63
N TYR A 22 25.11 -2.56 28.84
CA TYR A 22 25.64 -1.57 29.79
C TYR A 22 27.15 -1.36 29.71
N ASP A 23 27.90 -2.34 29.20
CA ASP A 23 29.36 -2.24 29.10
C ASP A 23 29.80 -1.39 27.90
N ASP A 24 30.47 -0.27 28.17
CA ASP A 24 30.98 0.64 27.14
C ASP A 24 32.03 0.00 26.22
N ARG A 25 32.68 -1.09 26.65
CA ARG A 25 33.58 -1.87 25.78
C ARG A 25 32.85 -2.48 24.59
N VAL A 26 31.56 -2.81 24.74
CA VAL A 26 30.76 -3.38 23.65
C VAL A 26 30.54 -2.33 22.56
N LEU A 27 30.12 -1.12 22.95
CA LEU A 27 29.98 0.00 22.01
C LEU A 27 31.30 0.31 21.30
N GLN A 28 32.42 0.34 22.04
CA GLN A 28 33.74 0.57 21.44
C GLN A 28 34.12 -0.54 20.45
N ASN A 29 33.80 -1.80 20.76
CA ASN A 29 34.03 -2.91 19.85
C ASN A 29 33.16 -2.78 18.59
N LEU A 30 31.87 -2.43 18.72
CA LEU A 30 30.97 -2.20 17.58
C LEU A 30 31.51 -1.11 16.65
N LEU A 31 31.92 0.04 17.19
CA LEU A 31 32.54 1.14 16.44
C LEU A 31 33.83 0.70 15.73
N THR A 32 34.62 -0.17 16.37
CA THR A 32 35.89 -0.63 15.78
C THR A 32 35.67 -1.60 14.62
N ILE A 33 34.61 -2.42 14.65
CA ILE A 33 34.37 -3.46 13.64
C ILE A 33 33.45 -3.01 12.50
N GLU A 34 32.68 -1.93 12.66
CA GLU A 34 31.68 -1.53 11.67
C GLU A 34 32.27 -1.23 10.28
N GLU A 35 33.47 -0.63 10.25
CA GLU A 35 34.20 -0.32 9.00
C GLU A 35 34.51 -1.57 8.15
N ARG A 36 34.64 -2.73 8.80
CA ARG A 36 34.91 -4.01 8.11
C ARG A 36 33.79 -4.43 7.16
N TYR A 37 32.58 -3.92 7.38
CA TYR A 37 31.37 -4.32 6.69
C TYR A 37 30.86 -3.27 5.71
N LEU A 38 31.61 -2.19 5.48
CA LEU A 38 31.26 -1.19 4.48
C LEU A 38 31.62 -1.67 3.05
N PRO A 39 30.85 -1.29 2.02
CA PRO A 39 31.25 -1.46 0.63
C PRO A 39 32.57 -0.73 0.37
N GLN A 40 33.53 -1.41 -0.25
CA GLN A 40 34.91 -0.90 -0.41
C GLN A 40 35.05 0.22 -1.45
N CYS A 41 34.04 0.43 -2.30
CA CYS A 41 34.06 1.46 -3.32
C CYS A 41 32.64 1.84 -3.76
N SER A 42 32.53 2.96 -4.49
CA SER A 42 31.33 3.32 -5.23
C SER A 42 31.15 2.38 -6.42
N TYR A 43 30.51 1.23 -6.16
CA TYR A 43 30.53 0.08 -7.06
C TYR A 43 29.82 0.30 -8.40
N PHE A 44 28.92 1.28 -8.50
CA PHE A 44 28.30 1.68 -9.77
C PHE A 44 29.28 2.24 -10.79
N LYS A 45 30.39 2.84 -10.34
CA LYS A 45 31.42 3.40 -11.23
C LYS A 45 32.53 2.38 -11.50
N CYS A 46 32.87 1.58 -10.51
CA CYS A 46 34.07 0.77 -10.53
C CYS A 46 33.84 -0.71 -10.89
N VAL A 47 32.64 -1.24 -10.66
CA VAL A 47 32.37 -2.69 -10.75
C VAL A 47 31.17 -3.01 -11.63
N GLN A 48 30.04 -2.36 -11.37
CA GLN A 48 28.79 -2.62 -12.08
C GLN A 48 28.76 -1.89 -13.43
N LYS A 49 28.38 -2.62 -14.47
CA LYS A 49 28.18 -2.08 -15.83
C LYS A 49 26.70 -2.04 -16.21
N ASP A 50 25.95 -3.04 -15.74
CA ASP A 50 24.55 -3.23 -16.12
C ASP A 50 23.58 -2.68 -15.07
N ILE A 51 23.99 -2.66 -13.80
CA ILE A 51 23.14 -2.21 -12.68
C ILE A 51 23.36 -0.72 -12.46
N GLN A 52 22.26 0.02 -12.41
CA GLN A 52 22.22 1.45 -12.13
C GLN A 52 21.67 1.74 -10.71
N PRO A 53 21.97 2.89 -10.10
CA PRO A 53 21.50 3.24 -8.76
C PRO A 53 19.99 3.11 -8.55
N TYR A 54 19.18 3.47 -9.55
CA TYR A 54 17.73 3.34 -9.45
C TYR A 54 17.27 1.87 -9.39
N MET A 55 17.98 0.94 -10.05
CA MET A 55 17.66 -0.49 -9.99
C MET A 55 17.93 -1.07 -8.60
N ARG A 56 19.02 -0.64 -7.95
CA ARG A 56 19.29 -0.97 -6.54
C ARG A 56 18.18 -0.43 -5.64
N ARG A 57 17.73 0.82 -5.85
CA ARG A 57 16.62 1.40 -5.10
C ARG A 57 15.34 0.59 -5.27
N MET A 58 14.96 0.21 -6.50
CA MET A 58 13.77 -0.63 -6.74
C MET A 58 13.83 -1.96 -5.98
N VAL A 59 14.98 -2.65 -6.03
CA VAL A 59 15.14 -3.92 -5.30
C VAL A 59 15.18 -3.69 -3.78
N ALA A 60 15.77 -2.61 -3.29
CA ALA A 60 15.75 -2.26 -1.88
C ALA A 60 14.33 -1.96 -1.36
N THR A 61 13.53 -1.22 -2.13
CA THR A 61 12.12 -0.97 -1.81
C THR A 61 11.32 -2.27 -1.77
N TRP A 62 11.47 -3.12 -2.79
CA TRP A 62 10.85 -4.45 -2.79
C TRP A 62 11.29 -5.31 -1.59
N MET A 63 12.59 -5.33 -1.26
CA MET A 63 13.10 -6.06 -0.08
C MET A 63 12.48 -5.54 1.22
N LEU A 64 12.32 -4.22 1.36
CA LEU A 64 11.68 -3.61 2.52
C LEU A 64 10.21 -4.04 2.63
N GLU A 65 9.45 -3.95 1.53
CA GLU A 65 8.05 -4.38 1.47
C GLU A 65 7.88 -5.87 1.84
N VAL A 66 8.78 -6.74 1.36
CA VAL A 66 8.77 -8.17 1.71
C VAL A 66 9.01 -8.36 3.21
N CYS A 67 9.99 -7.65 3.79
CA CYS A 67 10.27 -7.72 5.22
C CYS A 67 9.09 -7.19 6.07
N GLU A 68 8.44 -6.10 5.66
CA GLU A 68 7.26 -5.54 6.35
C GLU A 68 6.06 -6.48 6.27
N GLU A 69 5.77 -7.03 5.10
CA GLU A 69 4.66 -7.98 4.88
C GLU A 69 4.88 -9.28 5.68
N GLN A 70 6.15 -9.71 5.81
CA GLN A 70 6.53 -10.86 6.61
C GLN A 70 6.68 -10.57 8.10
N LYS A 71 6.55 -9.30 8.51
CA LYS A 71 6.78 -8.84 9.88
C LYS A 71 8.14 -9.34 10.40
N CYS A 72 9.16 -9.27 9.55
CA CYS A 72 10.52 -9.63 9.91
C CYS A 72 11.03 -8.73 11.04
N GLU A 73 12.00 -9.24 11.82
CA GLU A 73 12.73 -8.40 12.75
C GLU A 73 13.42 -7.23 12.01
N GLU A 74 13.44 -6.04 12.63
CA GLU A 74 13.83 -4.77 12.02
C GLU A 74 15.29 -4.79 11.49
N GLU A 75 16.13 -5.67 12.03
CA GLU A 75 17.52 -5.88 11.60
C GLU A 75 17.66 -6.63 10.27
N VAL A 76 16.65 -7.41 9.86
CA VAL A 76 16.73 -8.30 8.69
C VAL A 76 16.96 -7.48 7.42
N PHE A 77 16.18 -6.43 7.20
CA PHE A 77 16.26 -5.63 5.99
C PHE A 77 17.60 -4.87 5.84
N PRO A 78 18.08 -4.08 6.84
CA PRO A 78 19.38 -3.42 6.74
C PRO A 78 20.55 -4.40 6.61
N LEU A 79 20.47 -5.57 7.25
CA LEU A 79 21.48 -6.62 7.12
C LEU A 79 21.48 -7.22 5.70
N ALA A 80 20.31 -7.45 5.12
CA ALA A 80 20.19 -7.90 3.73
C ALA A 80 20.76 -6.86 2.75
N MET A 81 20.50 -5.57 2.97
CA MET A 81 21.09 -4.49 2.18
C MET A 81 22.61 -4.44 2.31
N ASN A 82 23.17 -4.67 3.52
CA ASN A 82 24.61 -4.80 3.71
C ASN A 82 25.21 -5.91 2.84
N TYR A 83 24.55 -7.08 2.77
CA TYR A 83 25.01 -8.19 1.93
C TYR A 83 24.94 -7.84 0.45
N LEU A 84 23.84 -7.23 0.00
CA LEU A 84 23.64 -6.82 -1.38
C LEU A 84 24.74 -5.84 -1.82
N ASP A 85 24.96 -4.77 -1.05
CA ASP A 85 25.95 -3.76 -1.41
C ASP A 85 27.39 -4.29 -1.39
N ARG A 86 27.74 -5.13 -0.40
CA ARG A 86 29.06 -5.77 -0.36
C ARG A 86 29.28 -6.75 -1.50
N PHE A 87 28.23 -7.47 -1.91
CA PHE A 87 28.30 -8.37 -3.05
C PHE A 87 28.50 -7.58 -4.36
N LEU A 88 27.69 -6.55 -4.58
CA LEU A 88 27.81 -5.67 -5.74
C LEU A 88 29.15 -4.90 -5.77
N ALA A 89 29.77 -4.65 -4.62
CA ALA A 89 31.11 -4.08 -4.55
C ALA A 89 32.24 -5.01 -5.01
N GLY A 90 31.99 -6.32 -5.10
CA GLY A 90 33.00 -7.31 -5.49
C GLY A 90 32.68 -8.12 -6.75
N VAL A 91 31.43 -8.12 -7.21
CA VAL A 91 30.96 -9.02 -8.28
C VAL A 91 30.13 -8.25 -9.32
N PRO A 92 30.63 -8.10 -10.58
CA PRO A 92 29.83 -7.60 -11.68
C PRO A 92 28.60 -8.49 -11.87
N THR A 93 27.40 -7.91 -11.74
CA THR A 93 26.15 -8.65 -11.72
C THR A 93 25.24 -8.14 -12.84
N PRO A 94 24.70 -9.02 -13.69
CA PRO A 94 23.73 -8.61 -14.71
C PRO A 94 22.39 -8.24 -14.05
N LYS A 95 21.69 -7.25 -14.61
CA LYS A 95 20.41 -6.74 -14.07
C LYS A 95 19.35 -7.83 -13.85
N THR A 96 19.35 -8.90 -14.63
CA THR A 96 18.40 -10.02 -14.51
C THR A 96 18.56 -10.82 -13.22
N HIS A 97 19.73 -10.79 -12.57
CA HIS A 97 19.99 -11.53 -11.34
C HIS A 97 19.88 -10.63 -10.09
N LEU A 98 19.53 -9.35 -10.23
CA LEU A 98 19.51 -8.42 -9.11
C LEU A 98 18.39 -8.76 -8.09
N GLN A 99 17.20 -9.13 -8.56
CA GLN A 99 16.10 -9.56 -7.69
C GLN A 99 16.44 -10.88 -6.98
N LEU A 100 17.12 -11.81 -7.67
CA LEU A 100 17.62 -13.06 -7.09
C LEU A 100 18.64 -12.79 -5.99
N LEU A 101 19.60 -11.90 -6.24
CA LEU A 101 20.57 -11.47 -5.24
C LEU A 101 19.85 -10.87 -4.02
N GLY A 102 18.87 -9.99 -4.23
CA GLY A 102 18.05 -9.43 -3.15
C GLY A 102 17.32 -10.48 -2.32
N ALA A 103 16.67 -11.46 -2.98
CA ALA A 103 16.01 -12.58 -2.32
C ALA A 103 16.99 -13.41 -1.47
N VAL A 104 18.16 -13.73 -2.01
CA VAL A 104 19.20 -14.50 -1.30
C VAL A 104 19.77 -13.71 -0.11
N CYS A 105 19.94 -12.40 -0.26
CA CYS A 105 20.38 -11.53 0.83
C CYS A 105 19.36 -11.52 1.99
N MET A 106 18.05 -11.43 1.69
CA MET A 106 17.00 -11.55 2.70
C MET A 106 16.99 -12.94 3.35
N PHE A 107 17.14 -14.00 2.55
CA PHE A 107 17.22 -15.38 3.04
C PHE A 107 18.36 -15.60 4.04
N LEU A 108 19.54 -15.05 3.73
CA LEU A 108 20.71 -15.14 4.61
C LEU A 108 20.55 -14.28 5.87
N ALA A 109 19.94 -13.09 5.74
CA ALA A 109 19.73 -12.19 6.86
C ALA A 109 18.69 -12.75 7.85
N SER A 110 17.58 -13.29 7.34
CA SER A 110 16.54 -13.91 8.16
C SER A 110 17.08 -15.10 8.96
N LYS A 111 17.91 -15.95 8.35
CA LYS A 111 18.58 -17.07 9.04
C LYS A 111 19.46 -16.64 10.22
N LEU A 112 19.94 -15.40 10.24
CA LEU A 112 20.80 -14.88 11.30
C LEU A 112 20.04 -14.09 12.36
N LYS A 113 18.96 -13.41 12.00
CA LYS A 113 18.26 -12.48 12.89
C LYS A 113 16.88 -12.98 13.34
N GLU A 114 16.26 -13.93 12.65
CA GLU A 114 14.94 -14.44 13.00
C GLU A 114 15.01 -15.81 13.71
N THR A 115 14.04 -16.04 14.59
CA THR A 115 13.85 -17.37 15.20
C THR A 115 13.29 -18.37 14.18
N ILE A 116 12.41 -17.88 13.30
CA ILE A 116 11.82 -18.66 12.20
C ILE A 116 12.15 -17.90 10.92
N PRO A 117 13.22 -18.27 10.19
CA PRO A 117 13.65 -17.53 9.03
C PRO A 117 12.69 -17.69 7.85
N LEU A 118 12.68 -16.69 6.97
CA LEU A 118 12.04 -16.76 5.65
C LEU A 118 12.47 -18.03 4.91
N THR A 119 11.49 -18.76 4.35
CA THR A 119 11.79 -19.97 3.56
C THR A 119 12.10 -19.61 2.10
N ALA A 120 12.84 -20.48 1.41
CA ALA A 120 13.17 -20.30 0.01
C ALA A 120 11.91 -20.26 -0.86
N GLU A 121 10.92 -21.11 -0.57
CA GLU A 121 9.63 -21.14 -1.27
C GLU A 121 8.89 -19.81 -1.12
N LYS A 122 8.89 -19.24 0.09
CA LYS A 122 8.21 -17.98 0.37
C LYS A 122 8.86 -16.81 -0.36
N LEU A 123 10.19 -16.77 -0.36
CA LEU A 123 10.92 -15.76 -1.13
C LEU A 123 10.70 -15.91 -2.64
N CYS A 124 10.65 -17.13 -3.16
CA CYS A 124 10.28 -17.36 -4.57
C CYS A 124 8.88 -16.84 -4.90
N ILE A 125 7.90 -17.03 -4.00
CA ILE A 125 6.56 -16.46 -4.15
C ILE A 125 6.63 -14.93 -4.27
N TYR A 126 7.39 -14.25 -3.40
CA TYR A 126 7.57 -12.79 -3.45
C TYR A 126 8.29 -12.26 -4.70
N THR A 127 8.92 -13.14 -5.46
CA THR A 127 9.52 -12.81 -6.77
C THR A 127 8.58 -13.12 -7.93
N ASP A 128 7.28 -13.31 -7.67
CA ASP A 128 6.29 -13.82 -8.64
C ASP A 128 6.71 -15.15 -9.29
N ASN A 129 7.42 -16.00 -8.54
CA ASN A 129 8.03 -17.23 -9.01
C ASN A 129 8.95 -17.04 -10.24
N SER A 130 9.46 -15.82 -10.46
CA SER A 130 10.49 -15.56 -11.48
C SER A 130 11.80 -16.29 -11.15
N ILE A 131 12.03 -16.57 -9.86
CA ILE A 131 13.15 -17.34 -9.32
C ILE A 131 12.64 -18.66 -8.74
N LYS A 132 13.40 -19.74 -8.92
CA LYS A 132 13.08 -21.06 -8.36
C LYS A 132 13.81 -21.32 -7.04
N PRO A 133 13.26 -22.13 -6.11
CA PRO A 133 13.93 -22.41 -4.83
C PRO A 133 15.33 -22.99 -4.99
N GLN A 134 15.51 -23.87 -5.99
CA GLN A 134 16.82 -24.45 -6.30
C GLN A 134 17.86 -23.40 -6.69
N GLU A 135 17.46 -22.42 -7.51
CA GLU A 135 18.33 -21.32 -7.94
C GLU A 135 18.70 -20.41 -6.76
N LEU A 136 17.75 -20.15 -5.86
CA LEU A 136 17.97 -19.40 -4.62
C LEU A 136 18.99 -20.11 -3.72
N LEU A 137 18.87 -21.43 -3.53
CA LEU A 137 19.81 -22.23 -2.73
C LEU A 137 21.20 -22.31 -3.36
N GLU A 138 21.30 -22.36 -4.69
CA GLU A 138 22.59 -22.32 -5.39
C GLU A 138 23.26 -20.95 -5.21
N TRP A 139 22.51 -19.86 -5.36
CA TRP A 139 23.02 -18.52 -5.16
C TRP A 139 23.34 -18.20 -3.71
N GLU A 140 22.68 -18.84 -2.74
CA GLU A 140 23.05 -18.77 -1.32
C GLU A 140 24.54 -19.08 -1.13
N LEU A 141 25.01 -20.18 -1.71
CA LEU A 141 26.41 -20.59 -1.64
C LEU A 141 27.35 -19.62 -2.35
N VAL A 142 26.91 -19.02 -3.46
CA VAL A 142 27.67 -18.01 -4.20
C VAL A 142 27.87 -16.76 -3.35
N VAL A 143 26.79 -16.24 -2.74
CA VAL A 143 26.82 -15.06 -1.88
C VAL A 143 27.69 -15.33 -0.64
N LEU A 144 27.50 -16.47 0.03
CA LEU A 144 28.33 -16.91 1.17
C LEU A 144 29.81 -16.96 0.82
N GLY A 145 30.15 -17.58 -0.33
CA GLY A 145 31.52 -17.70 -0.80
C GLY A 145 32.15 -16.34 -1.10
N LYS A 146 31.41 -15.43 -1.73
CA LYS A 146 31.90 -14.07 -2.07
C LYS A 146 32.05 -13.18 -0.85
N LEU A 147 31.13 -13.26 0.11
CA LEU A 147 31.22 -12.54 1.38
C LEU A 147 32.18 -13.22 2.38
N LYS A 148 32.83 -14.34 1.99
CA LYS A 148 33.76 -15.12 2.82
C LYS A 148 33.13 -15.52 4.16
N TRP A 149 31.84 -15.85 4.15
CA TRP A 149 31.04 -16.18 5.34
C TRP A 149 31.01 -15.07 6.41
N ASN A 150 31.45 -13.86 6.09
CA ASN A 150 31.47 -12.73 7.02
C ASN A 150 30.09 -12.04 7.03
N LEU A 151 29.11 -12.73 7.58
CA LEU A 151 27.69 -12.33 7.58
C LEU A 151 27.26 -11.58 8.85
N ALA A 152 27.93 -11.77 9.98
CA ALA A 152 27.60 -11.06 11.23
C ALA A 152 28.06 -9.58 11.18
N ALA A 153 27.54 -8.82 10.22
CA ALA A 153 27.79 -7.40 10.05
C ALA A 153 27.07 -6.61 11.14
N VAL A 154 27.72 -5.54 11.59
CA VAL A 154 27.08 -4.56 12.47
C VAL A 154 26.11 -3.72 11.64
N THR A 155 24.92 -3.56 12.17
CA THR A 155 23.82 -2.80 11.59
C THR A 155 23.53 -1.55 12.42
N PRO A 156 22.84 -0.53 11.88
CA PRO A 156 22.47 0.65 12.66
C PRO A 156 21.63 0.31 13.91
N HIS A 157 20.83 -0.76 13.83
CA HIS A 157 20.02 -1.25 14.95
C HIS A 157 20.86 -1.68 16.16
N ASP A 158 22.05 -2.24 15.95
CA ASP A 158 22.93 -2.66 17.03
C ASP A 158 23.42 -1.46 17.88
N PHE A 159 23.35 -0.24 17.36
CA PHE A 159 23.70 0.99 18.08
C PHE A 159 22.53 1.67 18.77
N ILE A 160 21.27 1.40 18.40
CA ILE A 160 20.10 2.14 18.90
C ILE A 160 20.03 2.08 20.43
N GLU A 161 20.07 0.87 21.01
CA GLU A 161 19.97 0.72 22.48
C GLU A 161 21.15 1.38 23.21
N HIS A 162 22.34 1.35 22.62
CA HIS A 162 23.51 2.00 23.18
C HIS A 162 23.43 3.53 23.15
N ILE A 163 22.73 4.10 22.18
CA ILE A 163 22.48 5.54 22.06
C ILE A 163 21.34 5.93 23.01
N LEU A 164 20.17 5.28 22.91
CA LEU A 164 18.96 5.61 23.67
C LEU A 164 19.20 5.62 25.18
N ARG A 165 19.98 4.67 25.71
CA ARG A 165 20.31 4.60 27.14
C ARG A 165 21.11 5.80 27.65
N LYS A 166 21.86 6.48 26.78
CA LYS A 166 22.70 7.64 27.12
C LYS A 166 21.98 8.97 26.90
N LEU A 167 20.74 8.93 26.41
CA LEU A 167 19.91 10.12 26.22
C LEU A 167 19.16 10.47 27.50
N PRO A 168 19.09 11.76 27.88
CA PRO A 168 18.30 12.21 29.02
C PRO A 168 16.83 12.38 28.62
N GLN A 169 16.18 11.30 28.20
CA GLN A 169 14.78 11.28 27.78
C GLN A 169 13.95 10.34 28.68
N PRO A 170 12.66 10.64 28.94
CA PRO A 170 11.77 9.75 29.67
C PRO A 170 11.61 8.40 28.97
N SER A 171 11.48 7.31 29.74
CA SER A 171 11.36 5.94 29.20
C SER A 171 10.20 5.76 28.22
N GLU A 172 9.11 6.52 28.40
CA GLU A 172 7.94 6.52 27.52
C GLU A 172 8.24 7.11 26.14
N LYS A 173 9.10 8.13 26.05
CA LYS A 173 9.52 8.73 24.77
C LYS A 173 10.54 7.87 24.03
N LEU A 174 11.35 7.08 24.74
CA LEU A 174 12.38 6.22 24.14
C LEU A 174 11.79 5.15 23.21
N SER A 175 10.60 4.62 23.50
CA SER A 175 9.92 3.66 22.62
C SER A 175 9.48 4.28 21.30
N LEU A 176 8.98 5.51 21.34
CA LEU A 176 8.57 6.26 20.15
C LEU A 176 9.77 6.69 19.31
N ILE A 177 10.84 7.18 19.96
CA ILE A 177 12.11 7.54 19.30
C ILE A 177 12.70 6.31 18.61
N ARG A 178 12.71 5.15 19.28
CA ARG A 178 13.16 3.88 18.69
C ARG A 178 12.42 3.58 17.39
N LYS A 179 11.09 3.62 17.42
CA LYS A 179 10.25 3.32 16.25
C LYS A 179 10.54 4.25 15.07
N HIS A 180 10.67 5.56 15.31
CA HIS A 180 10.99 6.53 14.27
C HIS A 180 12.41 6.33 13.72
N ALA A 181 13.38 6.06 14.61
CA ALA A 181 14.76 5.79 14.20
C ALA A 181 14.84 4.53 13.31
N GLN A 182 14.08 3.47 13.62
CA GLN A 182 13.98 2.26 12.80
C GLN A 182 13.45 2.58 11.39
N THR A 183 12.40 3.39 11.28
CA THR A 183 11.88 3.87 9.99
C THR A 183 12.93 4.65 9.20
N PHE A 184 13.66 5.57 9.84
CA PHE A 184 14.72 6.31 9.16
C PHE A 184 15.89 5.42 8.72
N ILE A 185 16.26 4.41 9.52
CA ILE A 185 17.27 3.42 9.15
C ILE A 185 16.84 2.65 7.89
N ALA A 186 15.57 2.21 7.82
CA ALA A 186 15.04 1.55 6.64
C ALA A 186 15.08 2.48 5.41
N LEU A 187 14.64 3.74 5.55
CA LEU A 187 14.71 4.73 4.48
C LEU A 187 16.16 4.95 3.99
N CYS A 188 17.12 5.09 4.92
CA CYS A 188 18.54 5.22 4.59
C CYS A 188 19.04 4.02 3.77
N ALA A 189 18.65 2.81 4.15
CA ALA A 189 19.09 1.60 3.45
C ALA A 189 18.61 1.57 1.99
N THR A 190 17.48 2.22 1.65
CA THR A 190 16.97 2.31 0.26
C THR A 190 17.77 3.26 -0.63
N ASP A 191 18.38 4.32 -0.08
CA ASP A 191 19.18 5.29 -0.82
C ASP A 191 20.68 4.90 -0.79
N PHE A 192 21.28 4.79 -1.98
CA PHE A 192 22.68 4.40 -2.12
C PHE A 192 23.67 5.37 -1.45
N LYS A 193 23.31 6.64 -1.25
CA LYS A 193 24.19 7.61 -0.57
C LYS A 193 24.63 7.13 0.81
N PHE A 194 23.74 6.45 1.53
CA PHE A 194 24.03 5.92 2.87
C PHE A 194 24.76 4.58 2.85
N ALA A 195 24.92 3.91 1.71
CA ALA A 195 25.55 2.59 1.64
C ALA A 195 27.02 2.60 2.13
N MET A 196 27.70 3.75 2.03
CA MET A 196 29.08 3.94 2.49
C MET A 196 29.17 4.63 3.86
N TYR A 197 28.04 4.97 4.49
CA TYR A 197 28.03 5.60 5.81
C TYR A 197 28.21 4.50 6.87
N PRO A 198 29.03 4.75 7.92
CA PRO A 198 29.13 3.84 9.04
C PRO A 198 27.75 3.60 9.69
N PRO A 199 27.39 2.36 10.04
CA PRO A 199 26.16 2.05 10.74
C PRO A 199 25.91 2.90 12.00
N SER A 200 26.95 3.25 12.75
CA SER A 200 26.87 4.12 13.92
C SER A 200 26.39 5.53 13.57
N MET A 201 26.90 6.10 12.48
CA MET A 201 26.51 7.42 11.97
C MET A 201 25.05 7.44 11.51
N ILE A 202 24.61 6.40 10.81
CA ILE A 202 23.19 6.24 10.40
C ILE A 202 22.31 6.16 11.65
N ALA A 203 22.69 5.35 12.65
CA ALA A 203 21.92 5.20 13.89
C ALA A 203 21.80 6.52 14.65
N THR A 204 22.90 7.26 14.85
CA THR A 204 22.85 8.56 15.52
C THR A 204 22.12 9.62 14.71
N GLY A 205 22.25 9.61 13.38
CA GLY A 205 21.51 10.50 12.49
C GLY A 205 20.00 10.27 12.61
N SER A 206 19.57 9.01 12.52
CA SER A 206 18.17 8.60 12.65
C SER A 206 17.58 8.91 14.03
N VAL A 207 18.32 8.66 15.12
CA VAL A 207 17.87 9.00 16.48
C VAL A 207 17.76 10.52 16.65
N GLY A 208 18.72 11.29 16.14
CA GLY A 208 18.67 12.75 16.19
C GLY A 208 17.49 13.32 15.41
N ALA A 209 17.29 12.86 14.17
CA ALA A 209 16.15 13.25 13.34
C ALA A 209 14.80 12.89 13.99
N ALA A 210 14.70 11.73 14.63
CA ALA A 210 13.52 11.31 15.38
C ALA A 210 13.20 12.23 16.56
N ILE A 211 14.21 12.62 17.33
CA ILE A 211 14.02 13.52 18.48
C ILE A 211 13.63 14.92 17.99
N CYS A 212 14.30 15.44 16.96
CA CYS A 212 13.98 16.75 16.38
C CYS A 212 12.55 16.79 15.82
N GLY A 213 12.12 15.73 15.11
CA GLY A 213 10.76 15.64 14.56
C GLY A 213 9.67 15.54 15.63
N LEU A 214 9.92 14.79 16.71
CA LEU A 214 8.95 14.62 17.82
C LEU A 214 8.88 15.82 18.77
N GLN A 215 9.90 16.67 18.81
CA GLN A 215 9.95 17.87 19.65
C GLN A 215 9.17 19.07 19.07
N GLN A 216 8.67 19.00 17.83
CA GLN A 216 7.89 20.10 17.23
C GLN A 216 6.48 20.25 17.84
N ASP A 217 5.98 19.26 18.59
CA ASP A 217 4.61 19.24 19.13
C ASP A 217 4.47 19.59 20.63
N GLU A 218 5.57 19.67 21.41
CA GLU A 218 5.50 19.98 22.85
C GLU A 218 6.35 21.19 23.23
N ASP A 219 5.68 22.30 23.57
CA ASP A 219 6.25 23.35 24.40
C ASP A 219 6.68 22.71 25.74
N VAL A 220 7.99 22.62 25.98
CA VAL A 220 8.73 22.42 27.25
C VAL A 220 9.63 21.14 27.37
N SER A 221 10.95 21.41 27.36
CA SER A 221 12.14 20.67 27.93
C SER A 221 13.08 19.95 26.93
N SER A 222 14.42 19.91 27.06
CA SER A 222 15.43 20.54 27.95
C SER A 222 16.84 20.64 27.30
N LEU A 223 16.98 20.29 26.01
CA LEU A 223 18.23 20.34 25.26
C LEU A 223 18.00 21.13 23.97
N THR A 224 18.87 22.11 23.70
CA THR A 224 18.90 22.78 22.39
C THR A 224 19.35 21.78 21.32
N GLY A 225 18.86 21.94 20.08
CA GLY A 225 19.21 21.04 18.96
C GLY A 225 20.72 20.81 18.81
N ASP A 226 21.53 21.86 18.99
CA ASP A 226 22.99 21.75 18.96
C ASP A 226 23.57 20.90 20.10
N ALA A 227 23.06 21.02 21.33
CA ALA A 227 23.54 20.23 22.46
C ALA A 227 23.20 18.74 22.33
N LEU A 228 22.08 18.41 21.67
CA LEU A 228 21.72 17.04 21.34
C LEU A 228 22.67 16.44 20.31
N VAL A 229 22.98 17.18 19.23
CA VAL A 229 23.92 16.72 18.21
C VAL A 229 25.31 16.50 18.81
N ASP A 230 25.80 17.41 19.65
CA ASP A 230 27.08 17.27 20.34
C ASP A 230 27.10 16.01 21.24
N LEU A 231 26.00 15.73 21.93
CA LEU A 231 25.87 14.52 22.75
C LEU A 231 25.91 13.25 21.89
N LEU A 232 25.14 13.21 20.80
CA LEU A 232 25.09 12.05 19.89
C LEU A 232 26.46 11.80 19.23
N ALA A 233 27.10 12.86 18.73
CA ALA A 233 28.45 12.82 18.16
C ALA A 233 29.46 12.27 19.17
N LYS A 234 29.36 12.68 20.44
CA LYS A 234 30.22 12.17 21.51
C LYS A 234 29.97 10.70 21.85
N ILE A 235 28.74 10.19 21.72
CA ILE A 235 28.39 8.79 22.03
C ILE A 235 29.06 7.84 21.04
N THR A 236 29.02 8.15 19.73
CA THR A 236 29.59 7.31 18.67
C THR A 236 30.96 7.75 18.19
N ASN A 237 31.55 8.78 18.82
CA ASN A 237 32.82 9.37 18.40
C ASN A 237 32.80 9.82 16.92
N THR A 238 31.69 10.41 16.50
CA THR A 238 31.49 10.93 15.14
C THR A 238 31.73 12.44 15.12
N ASP A 239 32.23 12.96 14.00
CA ASP A 239 32.36 14.40 13.81
C ASP A 239 30.98 15.09 13.76
N VAL A 240 30.85 16.22 14.45
CA VAL A 240 29.57 16.94 14.60
C VAL A 240 29.04 17.42 13.26
N ASP A 241 29.91 17.92 12.37
CA ASP A 241 29.50 18.43 11.06
C ASP A 241 29.06 17.27 10.15
N CYS A 242 29.77 16.13 10.21
CA CYS A 242 29.35 14.90 9.52
C CYS A 242 27.98 14.40 10.02
N LEU A 243 27.72 14.47 11.33
CA LEU A 243 26.44 14.05 11.90
C LEU A 243 25.30 14.98 11.48
N LYS A 244 25.52 16.30 11.48
CA LYS A 244 24.54 17.29 10.97
C LYS A 244 24.23 17.04 9.50
N ALA A 245 25.26 16.87 8.68
CA ALA A 245 25.09 16.56 7.26
C ALA A 245 24.36 15.23 7.03
N CYS A 246 24.55 14.23 7.90
CA CYS A 246 23.80 12.97 7.85
C CYS A 246 22.32 13.21 8.16
N GLN A 247 21.99 13.97 9.22
CA GLN A 247 20.62 14.30 9.59
C GLN A 247 19.88 15.06 8.48
N GLU A 248 20.50 16.10 7.92
CA GLU A 248 19.94 16.85 6.79
C GLU A 248 19.67 15.94 5.58
N GLN A 249 20.57 15.00 5.29
CA GLN A 249 20.36 14.04 4.21
C GLN A 249 19.21 13.07 4.51
N ILE A 250 19.03 12.65 5.75
CA ILE A 250 17.90 11.80 6.16
C ILE A 250 16.59 12.56 5.95
N GLU A 251 16.52 13.82 6.35
CA GLU A 251 15.35 14.69 6.14
C GLU A 251 15.06 14.89 4.65
N VAL A 252 16.09 15.12 3.83
CA VAL A 252 15.95 15.23 2.37
C VAL A 252 15.43 13.93 1.77
N VAL A 253 15.94 12.77 2.20
CA VAL A 253 15.45 11.48 1.72
C VAL A 253 14.01 11.23 2.16
N LEU A 254 13.65 11.56 3.41
CA LEU A 254 12.27 11.51 3.87
C LEU A 254 11.36 12.39 3.02
N LEU A 255 11.74 13.65 2.78
CA LEU A 255 10.99 14.57 1.94
C LEU A 255 10.87 14.07 0.51
N ASN A 256 11.94 13.51 -0.06
CA ASN A 256 11.93 12.91 -1.39
C ASN A 256 11.07 11.67 -1.45
N SER A 257 11.06 10.80 -0.43
CA SER A 257 10.15 9.67 -0.35
C SER A 257 8.71 10.16 -0.28
N LEU A 258 8.42 11.14 0.58
CA LEU A 258 7.10 11.78 0.65
C LEU A 258 6.73 12.53 -0.65
N GLN A 259 7.71 13.04 -1.40
CA GLN A 259 7.52 13.71 -2.68
C GLN A 259 7.40 12.72 -3.84
N GLN A 260 8.07 11.57 -3.84
CA GLN A 260 7.87 10.48 -4.80
C GLN A 260 6.49 9.87 -4.58
N PHE A 261 6.09 9.67 -3.32
CA PHE A 261 4.70 9.38 -2.95
C PHE A 261 3.71 10.47 -3.43
N ARG A 262 4.15 11.73 -3.61
CA ARG A 262 3.33 12.84 -4.13
C ARG A 262 3.46 13.09 -5.65
N GLN A 263 4.57 12.74 -6.30
CA GLN A 263 4.85 12.89 -7.74
C GLN A 263 4.27 11.71 -8.52
N ASP A 264 4.26 10.51 -7.93
CA ASP A 264 3.36 9.42 -8.33
C ASP A 264 1.86 9.81 -8.10
N GLN A 265 1.60 10.96 -7.47
CA GLN A 265 0.29 11.59 -7.31
C GLN A 265 0.13 12.98 -7.98
N GLY A 266 1.07 13.44 -8.82
CA GLY A 266 0.88 14.63 -9.68
C GLY A 266 2.14 15.30 -10.26
N ASP A 267 2.28 15.33 -11.59
CA ASP A 267 2.23 16.57 -12.41
C ASP A 267 2.25 16.20 -13.91
N GLY A 268 1.40 16.87 -14.69
CA GLY A 268 1.28 16.75 -16.12
C GLY A 268 1.46 18.12 -16.77
N SER A 269 2.71 18.52 -17.02
CA SER A 269 3.05 19.45 -18.10
C SER A 269 4.54 19.34 -18.47
N LYS A 270 4.82 19.18 -19.77
CA LYS A 270 6.09 18.73 -20.36
C LYS A 270 7.15 19.84 -20.53
N SER A 271 8.42 19.44 -20.46
CA SER A 271 9.45 19.84 -21.43
C SER A 271 10.37 18.64 -21.73
N GLU A 272 10.67 18.46 -23.01
CA GLU A 272 11.33 17.32 -23.64
C GLU A 272 12.81 17.20 -23.25
N ASP A 273 13.17 16.00 -22.77
CA ASP A 273 14.39 15.22 -23.00
C ASP A 273 14.80 14.48 -21.70
N GLU A 274 15.03 13.17 -21.84
CA GLU A 274 15.46 12.19 -20.80
C GLU A 274 14.40 11.72 -19.79
N LEU A 275 13.43 10.93 -20.24
CA LEU A 275 12.65 10.04 -19.38
C LEU A 275 12.48 8.69 -20.08
N ASP A 276 13.37 7.74 -19.77
CA ASP A 276 13.21 6.35 -20.15
C ASP A 276 13.06 5.48 -18.89
N GLN A 277 11.88 4.88 -18.76
CA GLN A 277 11.56 3.63 -18.08
C GLN A 277 11.46 3.65 -16.54
N ALA A 278 10.32 4.18 -16.06
CA ALA A 278 9.62 3.65 -14.89
C ALA A 278 8.35 2.93 -15.41
N SER A 279 8.35 1.60 -15.35
CA SER A 279 7.17 0.76 -15.55
C SER A 279 6.93 0.01 -14.24
N THR A 280 5.89 0.39 -13.49
CA THR A 280 5.49 -0.24 -12.23
C THR A 280 3.95 -0.31 -12.17
N PRO A 281 3.38 -1.13 -11.28
CA PRO A 281 2.84 -2.44 -11.58
C PRO A 281 1.32 -2.48 -11.38
N THR A 282 0.66 -3.49 -11.95
CA THR A 282 -0.73 -3.82 -11.57
C THR A 282 -0.73 -5.23 -10.99
N ASP A 283 -0.91 -5.34 -9.67
CA ASP A 283 -1.53 -6.43 -8.87
C ASP A 283 -1.12 -6.21 -7.41
N VAL A 284 -1.95 -5.61 -6.54
CA VAL A 284 -3.08 -6.22 -5.80
C VAL A 284 -2.64 -7.48 -5.04
N ARG A 285 -2.60 -7.35 -3.71
CA ARG A 285 -2.48 -8.43 -2.73
C ARG A 285 -3.62 -9.44 -2.96
N ASP A 286 -3.30 -10.70 -3.26
CA ASP A 286 -4.27 -11.78 -3.39
C ASP A 286 -4.72 -12.27 -1.99
N ILE A 287 -5.64 -11.52 -1.36
CA ILE A 287 -6.76 -12.14 -0.64
C ILE A 287 -7.94 -11.99 -1.58
N ASP A 288 -8.35 -13.10 -2.17
CA ASP A 288 -9.24 -13.08 -3.32
C ASP A 288 -10.70 -12.98 -2.84
N LEU A 289 -11.28 -11.77 -2.94
CA LEU A 289 -12.43 -11.32 -2.14
C LEU A 289 -13.74 -11.09 -2.93
N GLY A 290 -14.42 -12.08 -3.46
CA GLY A 290 -15.43 -11.97 -4.53
C GLY A 290 -14.93 -12.75 -5.74
N GLU A 291 -14.10 -13.75 -5.41
CA GLU A 291 -13.26 -14.55 -6.26
C GLU A 291 -14.12 -15.50 -7.08
N THR A 292 -13.80 -15.60 -8.37
CA THR A 292 -14.12 -16.76 -9.20
C THR A 292 -12.87 -17.64 -9.29
N ARG A 293 -13.01 -18.92 -9.71
CA ARG A 293 -11.82 -19.77 -9.95
C ARG A 293 -10.78 -19.08 -10.87
N PHE A 294 -11.26 -18.33 -11.85
CA PHE A 294 -10.41 -17.64 -12.81
C PHE A 294 -9.68 -16.44 -12.23
N ASN A 295 -10.19 -15.78 -11.18
CA ASN A 295 -9.42 -14.79 -10.44
C ASN A 295 -8.21 -15.44 -9.77
N LYS A 296 -8.45 -16.53 -9.03
CA LYS A 296 -7.43 -17.32 -8.34
C LYS A 296 -6.34 -17.85 -9.27
N GLU A 297 -6.74 -18.29 -10.47
CA GLU A 297 -5.83 -18.82 -11.49
C GLU A 297 -5.19 -17.73 -12.37
N LYS A 298 -5.43 -16.44 -12.08
CA LYS A 298 -4.97 -15.28 -12.86
C LYS A 298 -5.35 -15.36 -14.34
N ILE A 299 -6.56 -15.83 -14.61
CA ILE A 299 -7.18 -15.93 -15.94
C ILE A 299 -8.03 -14.69 -16.19
N ILE A 300 -7.82 -14.06 -17.34
CA ILE A 300 -8.54 -12.85 -17.75
C ILE A 300 -10.01 -13.17 -18.01
N GLN A 301 -10.88 -12.44 -17.32
CA GLN A 301 -12.32 -12.47 -17.52
C GLN A 301 -12.79 -11.13 -18.06
N GLY A 302 -13.62 -11.17 -19.08
CA GLY A 302 -14.25 -9.98 -19.64
C GLY A 302 -15.74 -10.19 -19.75
N GLN A 303 -16.28 -10.02 -20.95
CA GLN A 303 -17.72 -10.17 -21.20
C GLN A 303 -18.09 -11.51 -21.84
N GLY A 304 -17.16 -12.14 -22.55
CA GLY A 304 -17.33 -13.44 -23.20
C GLY A 304 -16.97 -14.63 -22.30
N VAL A 305 -16.31 -14.38 -21.17
CA VAL A 305 -16.03 -15.37 -20.11
C VAL A 305 -16.73 -14.95 -18.83
N ASP A 306 -17.73 -15.73 -18.43
CA ASP A 306 -18.59 -15.45 -17.27
C ASP A 306 -18.56 -16.61 -16.27
N GLU A 307 -17.44 -16.76 -15.57
CA GLU A 307 -17.29 -17.74 -14.50
C GLU A 307 -18.14 -17.30 -13.28
N PRO A 308 -18.87 -18.23 -12.62
CA PRO A 308 -19.56 -17.95 -11.37
C PRO A 308 -18.57 -17.70 -10.22
N LEU A 309 -19.07 -17.13 -9.12
CA LEU A 309 -18.33 -17.01 -7.86
C LEU A 309 -17.89 -18.39 -7.35
N SER A 310 -16.69 -18.44 -6.75
CA SER A 310 -16.23 -19.56 -5.95
C SER A 310 -17.01 -19.64 -4.63
N GLU A 311 -16.80 -20.71 -3.86
CA GLU A 311 -17.34 -20.78 -2.49
C GLU A 311 -16.85 -19.61 -1.63
N THR A 312 -15.59 -19.19 -1.81
CA THR A 312 -15.02 -18.00 -1.17
C THR A 312 -15.80 -16.76 -1.59
N GLY A 313 -16.00 -16.57 -2.90
CA GLY A 313 -16.75 -15.45 -3.47
C GLY A 313 -18.16 -15.33 -2.92
N LEU A 314 -18.87 -16.46 -2.74
CA LEU A 314 -20.20 -16.49 -2.13
C LEU A 314 -20.19 -16.08 -0.66
N LYS A 315 -19.20 -16.52 0.13
CA LYS A 315 -19.04 -16.10 1.53
C LYS A 315 -18.79 -14.60 1.62
N GLN A 316 -18.00 -14.05 0.72
CA GLN A 316 -17.64 -12.63 0.66
C GLN A 316 -18.84 -11.76 0.31
N ALA A 317 -19.63 -12.16 -0.68
CA ALA A 317 -20.91 -11.54 -0.99
C ALA A 317 -21.87 -11.55 0.22
N ALA A 318 -21.93 -12.67 0.95
CA ALA A 318 -22.76 -12.76 2.15
C ALA A 318 -22.27 -11.83 3.27
N ALA A 319 -20.96 -11.69 3.48
CA ALA A 319 -20.46 -10.77 4.50
C ALA A 319 -20.62 -9.30 4.13
N ALA A 320 -20.48 -8.94 2.85
CA ALA A 320 -20.90 -7.61 2.39
C ALA A 320 -22.38 -7.37 2.70
N GLY A 321 -23.22 -8.38 2.53
CA GLY A 321 -24.63 -8.33 2.92
C GLY A 321 -24.85 -8.17 4.43
N ILE A 322 -24.06 -8.85 5.26
CA ILE A 322 -24.11 -8.71 6.73
C ILE A 322 -23.68 -7.31 7.14
N PHE A 323 -22.63 -6.78 6.54
CA PHE A 323 -22.12 -5.44 6.81
C PHE A 323 -23.13 -4.36 6.41
N LEU A 324 -23.75 -4.50 5.25
CA LEU A 324 -24.76 -3.58 4.75
C LEU A 324 -26.18 -3.89 5.25
N ASN A 325 -26.35 -4.73 6.27
CA ASN A 325 -27.67 -5.33 6.59
C ASN A 325 -28.74 -4.31 7.01
N ASN A 326 -28.32 -3.16 7.55
CA ASN A 326 -29.19 -2.09 8.01
C ASN A 326 -29.30 -0.94 6.99
N VAL A 327 -28.52 -0.97 5.90
CA VAL A 327 -28.58 0.07 4.87
C VAL A 327 -29.86 -0.10 4.07
N LYS A 328 -30.67 0.97 4.03
CA LYS A 328 -31.86 1.01 3.19
C LYS A 328 -31.49 1.54 1.81
N PHE A 329 -31.50 0.67 0.81
CA PHE A 329 -31.37 1.05 -0.59
C PHE A 329 -32.74 1.42 -1.17
N THR A 330 -32.80 2.50 -1.92
CA THR A 330 -33.94 2.89 -2.76
C THR A 330 -33.88 2.22 -4.14
N HIS A 331 -32.66 1.94 -4.60
CA HIS A 331 -32.38 1.41 -5.93
C HIS A 331 -31.22 0.42 -5.87
N VAL A 332 -31.30 -0.63 -6.69
CA VAL A 332 -30.23 -1.62 -6.84
C VAL A 332 -29.99 -1.90 -8.31
N PHE A 333 -28.75 -1.66 -8.76
CA PHE A 333 -28.29 -1.95 -10.11
C PHE A 333 -27.16 -2.97 -10.06
N SER A 334 -27.11 -3.88 -11.04
CA SER A 334 -26.01 -4.84 -11.14
C SER A 334 -25.70 -5.16 -12.60
N SER A 335 -24.45 -5.50 -12.89
CA SER A 335 -24.13 -6.17 -14.14
C SER A 335 -24.89 -7.50 -14.24
N ASP A 336 -25.30 -7.82 -15.45
CA ASP A 336 -26.04 -9.04 -15.78
C ASP A 336 -25.16 -10.30 -15.92
N LEU A 337 -23.86 -10.21 -15.64
CA LEU A 337 -22.95 -11.35 -15.55
C LEU A 337 -23.19 -12.16 -14.27
N THR A 338 -23.00 -13.48 -14.36
CA THR A 338 -23.32 -14.44 -13.29
C THR A 338 -22.68 -14.08 -11.96
N ARG A 339 -21.38 -13.76 -11.95
CA ARG A 339 -20.66 -13.40 -10.72
C ARG A 339 -21.23 -12.18 -9.99
N THR A 340 -21.65 -11.14 -10.73
CA THR A 340 -22.27 -9.94 -10.15
C THR A 340 -23.72 -10.15 -9.76
N ARG A 341 -24.45 -11.05 -10.45
CA ARG A 341 -25.78 -11.53 -10.03
C ARG A 341 -25.70 -12.27 -8.69
N GLN A 342 -24.74 -13.16 -8.53
CA GLN A 342 -24.52 -13.89 -7.28
C GLN A 342 -24.08 -12.95 -6.17
N THR A 343 -23.21 -11.98 -6.47
CA THR A 343 -22.76 -10.96 -5.50
C THR A 343 -23.93 -10.14 -4.97
N VAL A 344 -24.74 -9.54 -5.86
CA VAL A 344 -25.88 -8.72 -5.43
C VAL A 344 -26.95 -9.54 -4.70
N HIS A 345 -27.16 -10.80 -5.10
CA HIS A 345 -28.08 -11.69 -4.40
C HIS A 345 -27.59 -12.00 -2.98
N GLY A 346 -26.30 -12.33 -2.82
CA GLY A 346 -25.70 -12.56 -1.50
C GLY A 346 -25.80 -11.34 -0.58
N ILE A 347 -25.66 -10.13 -1.13
CA ILE A 347 -25.85 -8.88 -0.38
C ILE A 347 -27.30 -8.72 0.08
N LEU A 348 -28.26 -8.84 -0.84
CA LEU A 348 -29.68 -8.59 -0.54
C LEU A 348 -30.30 -9.66 0.36
N GLU A 349 -29.88 -10.92 0.24
CA GLU A 349 -30.36 -12.02 1.08
C GLU A 349 -30.11 -11.75 2.57
N LYS A 350 -28.98 -11.10 2.91
CA LYS A 350 -28.59 -10.77 4.28
C LYS A 350 -29.11 -9.41 4.74
N SER A 351 -29.69 -8.60 3.85
CA SER A 351 -30.32 -7.32 4.22
C SER A 351 -31.53 -7.55 5.13
N LYS A 352 -31.69 -6.73 6.17
CA LYS A 352 -32.90 -6.73 7.01
C LYS A 352 -34.01 -5.85 6.43
N VAL A 353 -33.65 -4.90 5.56
CA VAL A 353 -34.53 -3.81 5.14
C VAL A 353 -34.92 -3.90 3.66
N CYS A 354 -34.15 -4.61 2.84
CA CYS A 354 -34.29 -4.61 1.37
C CYS A 354 -34.35 -6.01 0.73
N LYS A 355 -34.86 -7.04 1.44
CA LYS A 355 -34.89 -8.44 0.93
C LYS A 355 -35.63 -8.61 -0.40
N ASP A 356 -36.70 -7.86 -0.60
CA ASP A 356 -37.57 -7.97 -1.79
C ASP A 356 -37.29 -6.88 -2.84
N MET A 357 -36.13 -6.22 -2.77
CA MET A 357 -35.78 -5.16 -3.70
C MET A 357 -35.56 -5.71 -5.11
N THR A 358 -36.17 -5.08 -6.11
CA THR A 358 -35.96 -5.46 -7.51
C THR A 358 -34.59 -4.98 -7.99
N VAL A 359 -33.75 -5.91 -8.45
CA VAL A 359 -32.45 -5.59 -9.06
C VAL A 359 -32.64 -5.23 -10.53
N LYS A 360 -32.22 -4.02 -10.93
CA LYS A 360 -32.17 -3.58 -12.32
C LYS A 360 -30.83 -4.03 -12.93
N TYR A 361 -30.88 -5.01 -13.82
CA TYR A 361 -29.69 -5.49 -14.51
C TYR A 361 -29.37 -4.63 -15.73
N ASP A 362 -28.13 -4.15 -15.84
CA ASP A 362 -27.70 -3.26 -16.94
C ASP A 362 -26.42 -3.79 -17.59
N SER A 363 -26.46 -4.01 -18.90
CA SER A 363 -25.31 -4.49 -19.67
C SER A 363 -24.17 -3.47 -19.75
N ARG A 364 -24.46 -2.19 -19.52
CA ARG A 364 -23.45 -1.13 -19.42
C ARG A 364 -22.58 -1.26 -18.17
N LEU A 365 -22.97 -2.06 -17.18
CA LEU A 365 -22.16 -2.37 -16.00
C LEU A 365 -21.21 -3.56 -16.19
N ARG A 366 -21.17 -4.21 -17.37
CA ARG A 366 -20.29 -5.37 -17.61
C ARG A 366 -18.80 -5.00 -17.53
N GLU A 367 -17.96 -5.98 -17.20
CA GLU A 367 -16.51 -5.81 -17.19
C GLU A 367 -15.97 -5.34 -18.55
N ARG A 368 -14.77 -4.76 -18.56
CA ARG A 368 -14.02 -4.48 -19.80
C ARG A 368 -13.94 -5.75 -20.64
N LYS A 369 -14.28 -5.63 -21.92
CA LYS A 369 -14.10 -6.73 -22.88
C LYS A 369 -12.62 -6.85 -23.22
N TYR A 370 -12.03 -8.03 -23.03
CA TYR A 370 -10.61 -8.28 -23.35
C TYR A 370 -10.43 -9.06 -24.66
N GLY A 371 -11.51 -9.37 -25.38
CA GLY A 371 -11.45 -9.96 -26.71
C GLY A 371 -10.70 -11.29 -26.71
N VAL A 372 -9.70 -11.44 -27.58
CA VAL A 372 -8.90 -12.68 -27.70
C VAL A 372 -8.05 -13.02 -26.47
N ALA A 373 -7.96 -12.13 -25.48
CA ALA A 373 -7.27 -12.38 -24.22
C ALA A 373 -8.16 -12.98 -23.14
N GLU A 374 -9.48 -13.00 -23.32
CA GLU A 374 -10.39 -13.63 -22.36
C GLU A 374 -10.17 -15.16 -22.31
N GLY A 375 -10.17 -15.72 -21.09
CA GLY A 375 -9.90 -17.14 -20.84
C GLY A 375 -8.41 -17.53 -20.88
N LYS A 376 -7.51 -16.56 -21.07
CA LYS A 376 -6.05 -16.76 -21.03
C LYS A 376 -5.44 -16.21 -19.76
N ALA A 377 -4.23 -16.66 -19.45
CA ALA A 377 -3.49 -16.13 -18.30
C ALA A 377 -3.16 -14.64 -18.49
N LEU A 378 -3.14 -13.88 -17.39
CA LEU A 378 -2.73 -12.47 -17.37
C LEU A 378 -1.32 -12.26 -17.96
N SER A 379 -0.43 -13.24 -17.82
CA SER A 379 0.90 -13.23 -18.43
C SER A 379 0.84 -13.20 -19.97
N GLU A 380 -0.16 -13.84 -20.58
CA GLU A 380 -0.36 -13.80 -22.03
C GLU A 380 -0.86 -12.43 -22.49
N LEU A 381 -1.76 -11.79 -21.73
CA LEU A 381 -2.19 -10.41 -22.01
C LEU A 381 -0.99 -9.45 -21.97
N ARG A 382 -0.12 -9.58 -20.95
CA ARG A 382 1.13 -8.80 -20.84
C ARG A 382 2.08 -9.09 -22.01
N ALA A 383 2.19 -10.34 -22.46
CA ALA A 383 2.99 -10.71 -23.61
C ALA A 383 2.43 -10.12 -24.93
N MET A 384 1.10 -10.11 -25.11
CA MET A 384 0.45 -9.46 -26.25
C MET A 384 0.71 -7.96 -26.27
N ALA A 385 0.58 -7.28 -25.12
CA ALA A 385 0.89 -5.86 -24.99
C ALA A 385 2.34 -5.56 -25.40
N LYS A 386 3.29 -6.32 -24.83
CA LYS A 386 4.72 -6.19 -25.16
C LYS A 386 5.00 -6.42 -26.63
N ALA A 387 4.35 -7.40 -27.27
CA ALA A 387 4.50 -7.68 -28.69
C ALA A 387 3.94 -6.54 -29.58
N ALA A 388 2.96 -5.79 -29.08
CA ALA A 388 2.40 -4.62 -29.75
C ALA A 388 3.18 -3.32 -29.45
N GLY A 389 4.17 -3.35 -28.56
CA GLY A 389 4.88 -2.14 -28.10
C GLY A 389 4.04 -1.25 -27.18
N GLU A 390 3.00 -1.81 -26.57
CA GLU A 390 2.11 -1.13 -25.62
C GLU A 390 2.24 -1.75 -24.23
N GLU A 391 1.72 -1.07 -23.21
CA GLU A 391 1.72 -1.54 -21.82
C GLU A 391 0.30 -1.79 -21.31
N CYS A 392 0.15 -2.75 -20.40
CA CYS A 392 -1.09 -2.90 -19.64
C CYS A 392 -1.19 -1.80 -18.57
N PRO A 393 -2.38 -1.24 -18.28
CA PRO A 393 -3.70 -1.65 -18.79
C PRO A 393 -4.14 -0.94 -20.08
N VAL A 394 -3.31 -0.09 -20.68
CA VAL A 394 -3.67 0.72 -21.88
C VAL A 394 -3.91 -0.16 -23.11
N PHE A 395 -3.10 -1.22 -23.25
CA PHE A 395 -3.20 -2.16 -24.36
C PHE A 395 -4.62 -2.69 -24.54
N THR A 396 -5.10 -2.65 -25.78
CA THR A 396 -6.41 -3.20 -26.17
C THR A 396 -6.21 -4.43 -27.04
N PRO A 397 -6.47 -5.63 -26.50
CA PRO A 397 -6.34 -6.86 -27.29
C PRO A 397 -7.32 -6.87 -28.47
N PRO A 398 -7.02 -7.60 -29.56
CA PRO A 398 -7.93 -7.76 -30.68
C PRO A 398 -9.34 -8.19 -30.24
N GLY A 399 -10.36 -7.45 -30.69
CA GLY A 399 -11.77 -7.68 -30.32
C GLY A 399 -12.15 -7.25 -28.90
N GLY A 400 -11.22 -6.65 -28.16
CA GLY A 400 -11.44 -6.03 -26.85
C GLY A 400 -11.98 -4.59 -26.95
N GLU A 401 -12.35 -4.06 -25.79
CA GLU A 401 -12.84 -2.70 -25.59
C GLU A 401 -11.68 -1.81 -25.07
N THR A 402 -11.56 -0.62 -25.65
CA THR A 402 -10.60 0.41 -25.21
C THR A 402 -11.01 1.01 -23.87
N LEU A 403 -10.07 1.57 -23.11
CA LEU A 403 -10.39 2.24 -21.84
C LEU A 403 -11.39 3.38 -22.00
N ASP A 404 -11.30 4.14 -23.11
CA ASP A 404 -12.24 5.21 -23.42
C ASP A 404 -13.65 4.70 -23.71
N GLN A 405 -13.79 3.56 -24.40
CA GLN A 405 -15.09 2.93 -24.61
C GLN A 405 -15.72 2.47 -23.28
N VAL A 406 -14.92 1.87 -22.37
CA VAL A 406 -15.38 1.52 -21.02
C VAL A 406 -15.84 2.78 -20.27
N LYS A 407 -15.04 3.86 -20.34
CA LYS A 407 -15.35 5.15 -19.70
C LYS A 407 -16.66 5.74 -20.21
N MET A 408 -16.86 5.77 -21.54
CA MET A 408 -18.07 6.28 -22.16
C MET A 408 -19.31 5.47 -21.77
N ARG A 409 -19.17 4.14 -21.66
CA ARG A 409 -20.23 3.24 -21.19
C ARG A 409 -20.56 3.45 -19.71
N GLY A 410 -19.54 3.70 -18.88
CA GLY A 410 -19.72 4.10 -17.48
C GLY A 410 -20.43 5.44 -17.33
N LYS A 411 -20.02 6.43 -18.11
CA LYS A 411 -20.67 7.75 -18.16
C LYS A 411 -22.14 7.64 -18.58
N ASP A 412 -22.44 6.92 -19.65
CA ASP A 412 -23.81 6.74 -20.14
C ASP A 412 -24.72 6.07 -19.09
N PHE A 413 -24.22 5.07 -18.38
CA PHE A 413 -24.93 4.48 -17.23
C PHE A 413 -25.18 5.52 -16.13
N PHE A 414 -24.15 6.28 -15.74
CA PHE A 414 -24.23 7.27 -14.67
C PHE A 414 -25.20 8.41 -15.01
N ASP A 415 -25.15 8.93 -16.24
CA ASP A 415 -26.02 10.01 -16.69
C ASP A 415 -27.51 9.56 -16.67
N VAL A 416 -27.80 8.34 -17.13
CA VAL A 416 -29.14 7.74 -17.06
C VAL A 416 -29.59 7.51 -15.61
N LEU A 417 -28.70 7.05 -14.73
CA LEU A 417 -28.99 6.88 -13.32
C LEU A 417 -29.38 8.22 -12.67
N CYS A 418 -28.61 9.27 -12.94
CA CYS A 418 -28.87 10.62 -12.43
C CYS A 418 -30.22 11.16 -12.92
N GLN A 419 -30.52 11.01 -14.21
CA GLN A 419 -31.80 11.44 -14.79
C GLN A 419 -32.99 10.70 -14.19
N LEU A 420 -32.87 9.39 -13.99
CA LEU A 420 -33.91 8.57 -13.37
C LEU A 420 -34.23 9.06 -11.95
N ILE A 421 -33.21 9.29 -11.13
CA ILE A 421 -33.40 9.78 -9.75
C ILE A 421 -34.02 11.19 -9.77
N LEU A 422 -33.52 12.10 -10.61
CA LEU A 422 -34.05 13.46 -10.70
C LEU A 422 -35.51 13.51 -11.16
N GLN A 423 -35.93 12.64 -12.08
CA GLN A 423 -37.31 12.53 -12.51
C GLN A 423 -38.22 12.05 -11.37
N GLU A 424 -37.83 11.00 -10.65
CA GLU A 424 -38.59 10.47 -9.51
C GLU A 424 -38.72 11.49 -8.37
N VAL A 425 -37.70 12.34 -8.16
CA VAL A 425 -37.76 13.43 -7.16
C VAL A 425 -38.67 14.57 -7.62
N GLY A 426 -38.62 14.94 -8.89
CA GLY A 426 -39.50 15.97 -9.46
C GLY A 426 -40.98 15.57 -9.44
N GLU A 427 -41.29 14.30 -9.65
CA GLU A 427 -42.65 13.75 -9.52
C GLU A 427 -43.12 13.69 -8.05
N ASN A 428 -42.22 13.38 -7.10
CA ASN A 428 -42.54 13.30 -5.67
C ASN A 428 -42.65 14.68 -4.98
N GLU A 429 -41.94 15.72 -5.42
CA GLU A 429 -42.12 17.10 -4.94
C GLU A 429 -43.54 17.65 -5.25
N GLN A 430 -44.23 17.11 -6.26
CA GLN A 430 -45.63 17.44 -6.56
C GLN A 430 -46.65 16.69 -5.67
N PHE A 431 -46.25 15.65 -4.94
CA PHE A 431 -47.17 14.77 -4.22
C PHE A 431 -46.96 14.65 -2.70
N SER A 432 -45.91 15.19 -2.08
CA SER A 432 -45.71 15.04 -0.62
C SER A 432 -44.90 16.16 0.05
N ARG A 433 -45.58 17.09 0.75
CA ARG A 433 -45.01 17.79 1.92
C ARG A 433 -45.20 16.88 3.14
N GLY A 434 -44.23 16.03 3.47
CA GLY A 434 -44.32 15.24 4.71
C GLY A 434 -43.15 14.30 5.01
N ALA A 435 -42.49 14.58 6.14
CA ALA A 435 -41.49 13.79 6.89
C ALA A 435 -40.01 13.85 6.41
N PRO A 436 -39.02 13.92 7.34
CA PRO A 436 -37.65 14.32 7.03
C PRO A 436 -36.79 13.14 6.52
N SER A 437 -35.86 13.48 5.62
CA SER A 437 -34.76 12.71 5.03
C SER A 437 -33.78 12.03 6.01
N ASN A 438 -33.94 12.24 7.33
CA ASN A 438 -32.99 11.80 8.36
C ASN A 438 -32.78 10.28 8.42
N CYS A 439 -33.70 9.44 7.91
CA CYS A 439 -33.62 7.99 8.06
C CYS A 439 -32.53 7.34 7.18
N LEU A 440 -32.31 7.83 5.96
CA LEU A 440 -31.31 7.27 5.04
C LEU A 440 -29.89 7.62 5.48
N GLU A 441 -29.67 8.89 5.85
CA GLU A 441 -28.40 9.38 6.38
C GLU A 441 -28.01 8.66 7.66
N THR A 442 -28.96 8.45 8.59
CA THR A 442 -28.69 7.70 9.83
C THR A 442 -28.25 6.27 9.52
N SER A 443 -28.88 5.59 8.56
CA SER A 443 -28.50 4.21 8.19
C SER A 443 -27.12 4.08 7.53
N LEU A 444 -26.64 5.14 6.87
CA LEU A 444 -25.30 5.17 6.26
C LEU A 444 -24.24 5.63 7.27
N ALA A 445 -24.58 6.58 8.16
CA ALA A 445 -23.67 7.09 9.20
C ALA A 445 -23.28 6.04 10.24
N GLU A 446 -24.13 5.02 10.47
CA GLU A 446 -23.81 3.88 11.34
C GLU A 446 -22.63 3.04 10.82
N ILE A 447 -22.36 3.07 9.51
CA ILE A 447 -21.42 2.18 8.84
C ILE A 447 -20.25 2.95 8.22
N PHE A 448 -20.51 4.16 7.73
CA PHE A 448 -19.54 5.00 7.04
C PHE A 448 -19.29 6.28 7.84
N PRO A 449 -18.04 6.77 7.93
CA PRO A 449 -17.70 8.01 8.61
C PRO A 449 -18.17 9.21 7.76
N LEU A 450 -19.47 9.47 7.78
CA LEU A 450 -20.06 10.69 7.27
C LEU A 450 -19.69 11.81 8.26
N GLY A 451 -18.57 12.49 8.01
CA GLY A 451 -18.14 13.62 8.85
C GLY A 451 -19.24 14.69 8.99
N GLU A 452 -19.11 15.58 9.98
CA GLU A 452 -19.94 16.78 10.10
C GLU A 452 -19.66 17.76 8.94
N THR A 453 -20.00 17.39 7.71
CA THR A 453 -20.04 18.29 6.56
C THR A 453 -21.44 18.87 6.43
N CYS A 454 -21.87 19.57 7.47
CA CYS A 454 -22.72 20.74 7.33
C CYS A 454 -21.95 21.87 8.03
N PRO A 455 -21.57 22.96 7.34
CA PRO A 455 -20.99 24.10 8.03
C PRO A 455 -21.99 24.54 9.09
N SER A 456 -21.61 24.41 10.36
CA SER A 456 -22.23 25.11 11.47
C SER A 456 -21.83 26.58 11.38
N ASP A 457 -22.19 27.22 10.27
CA ASP A 457 -22.29 28.67 10.25
C ASP A 457 -23.45 29.00 11.18
N SER A 458 -23.09 29.65 12.29
CA SER A 458 -23.98 30.36 13.16
C SER A 458 -24.75 31.41 12.35
N ASN A 459 -25.85 31.00 11.73
CA ASN A 459 -26.98 31.83 11.33
C ASN A 459 -28.20 30.93 11.10
N SER A 460 -29.22 31.15 11.91
CA SER A 460 -30.56 30.59 11.75
C SER A 460 -31.09 30.81 10.32
N ASP A 461 -31.71 29.76 9.75
CA ASP A 461 -32.59 29.74 8.55
C ASP A 461 -32.11 29.09 7.24
N SER A 462 -31.30 28.03 7.25
CA SER A 462 -31.34 27.06 6.13
C SER A 462 -31.11 25.61 6.57
N ARG A 463 -32.16 24.78 6.49
CA ARG A 463 -32.08 23.32 6.67
C ARG A 463 -31.42 22.74 5.42
N ALA A 464 -30.24 22.14 5.55
CA ALA A 464 -29.62 21.37 4.46
C ALA A 464 -30.60 20.26 4.01
N PRO A 465 -30.85 20.07 2.70
CA PRO A 465 -31.73 19.03 2.20
C PRO A 465 -31.03 17.68 2.36
N GLY A 466 -31.63 16.74 3.11
CA GLY A 466 -31.00 15.44 3.33
C GLY A 466 -31.12 14.47 2.15
N LEU A 467 -30.42 13.35 2.25
CA LEU A 467 -30.25 12.36 1.18
C LEU A 467 -31.59 11.88 0.60
N VAL A 468 -31.75 12.04 -0.72
CA VAL A 468 -33.01 11.74 -1.42
C VAL A 468 -33.07 10.32 -1.98
N ALA A 469 -31.91 9.72 -2.30
CA ALA A 469 -31.80 8.36 -2.78
C ALA A 469 -30.55 7.68 -2.21
N SER A 470 -30.66 6.38 -1.95
CA SER A 470 -29.54 5.48 -1.61
C SER A 470 -29.49 4.37 -2.65
N VAL A 471 -28.38 4.22 -3.38
CA VAL A 471 -28.28 3.36 -4.56
C VAL A 471 -27.16 2.36 -4.37
N LEU A 472 -27.46 1.07 -4.52
CA LEU A 472 -26.45 0.01 -4.59
C LEU A 472 -26.12 -0.28 -6.06
N VAL A 473 -24.84 -0.23 -6.43
CA VAL A 473 -24.35 -0.61 -7.77
C VAL A 473 -23.31 -1.72 -7.63
N VAL A 474 -23.55 -2.88 -8.25
CA VAL A 474 -22.63 -4.02 -8.24
C VAL A 474 -22.06 -4.26 -9.64
N SER A 475 -20.73 -4.17 -9.77
CA SER A 475 -20.02 -4.33 -11.03
C SER A 475 -18.61 -4.91 -10.78
N HIS A 476 -17.69 -4.77 -11.73
CA HIS A 476 -16.41 -5.46 -11.81
C HIS A 476 -15.24 -4.49 -11.63
N GLY A 477 -14.06 -5.01 -11.27
CA GLY A 477 -12.93 -4.20 -10.83
C GLY A 477 -12.42 -3.20 -11.88
N ALA A 478 -12.21 -3.65 -13.13
CA ALA A 478 -11.64 -2.79 -14.16
C ALA A 478 -12.67 -1.78 -14.70
N TYR A 479 -13.95 -2.18 -14.76
CA TYR A 479 -15.06 -1.26 -15.01
C TYR A 479 -15.15 -0.16 -13.95
N MET A 480 -15.19 -0.54 -12.65
CA MET A 480 -15.33 0.42 -11.56
C MET A 480 -14.17 1.41 -11.53
N LYS A 481 -12.93 0.95 -11.77
CA LYS A 481 -11.76 1.82 -11.95
C LYS A 481 -11.99 2.89 -13.03
N SER A 482 -12.55 2.51 -14.17
CA SER A 482 -12.84 3.45 -15.26
C SER A 482 -13.95 4.46 -14.91
N LEU A 483 -15.02 3.99 -14.25
CA LEU A 483 -16.10 4.84 -13.78
C LEU A 483 -15.66 5.83 -12.70
N PHE A 484 -14.86 5.37 -11.74
CA PHE A 484 -14.28 6.22 -10.72
C PHE A 484 -13.37 7.24 -11.39
N ASN A 485 -12.45 6.85 -12.27
CA ASN A 485 -11.62 7.80 -13.00
C ASN A 485 -12.46 8.92 -13.68
N TYR A 486 -13.61 8.60 -14.28
CA TYR A 486 -14.56 9.61 -14.78
C TYR A 486 -15.06 10.57 -13.69
N PHE A 487 -15.44 10.09 -12.51
CA PHE A 487 -15.81 10.94 -11.38
C PHE A 487 -14.68 11.89 -10.97
N LEU A 488 -13.44 11.40 -10.90
CA LEU A 488 -12.29 12.22 -10.50
C LEU A 488 -11.92 13.25 -11.58
N THR A 489 -11.81 12.83 -12.84
CA THR A 489 -11.27 13.68 -13.91
C THR A 489 -12.32 14.61 -14.52
N ASP A 490 -13.53 14.12 -14.76
CA ASP A 490 -14.54 14.85 -15.56
C ASP A 490 -15.60 15.53 -14.70
N LEU A 491 -15.89 14.97 -13.52
CA LEU A 491 -16.81 15.51 -12.52
C LEU A 491 -16.08 16.18 -11.34
N LYS A 492 -14.75 16.16 -11.32
CA LYS A 492 -13.90 16.79 -10.29
C LYS A 492 -14.28 16.35 -8.88
N CYS A 493 -14.43 15.03 -8.69
CA CYS A 493 -14.82 14.44 -7.42
C CYS A 493 -13.91 14.88 -6.26
N SER A 494 -14.50 15.33 -5.15
CA SER A 494 -13.76 15.63 -3.92
C SER A 494 -13.40 14.33 -3.19
N LEU A 495 -12.17 14.25 -2.69
CA LEU A 495 -11.64 13.08 -1.97
C LEU A 495 -11.46 13.42 -0.48
N PRO A 496 -11.66 12.46 0.44
CA PRO A 496 -11.29 12.63 1.85
C PRO A 496 -9.79 12.88 2.01
N THR A 497 -9.40 13.64 3.03
CA THR A 497 -7.98 13.99 3.27
C THR A 497 -7.08 12.78 3.52
N THR A 498 -7.66 11.66 3.95
CA THR A 498 -6.98 10.38 4.21
C THR A 498 -6.83 9.50 2.98
N LEU A 499 -7.53 9.82 1.88
CA LEU A 499 -7.59 9.03 0.65
C LEU A 499 -6.66 9.62 -0.40
N ASN A 500 -5.70 8.81 -0.85
CA ASN A 500 -4.74 9.21 -1.86
C ASN A 500 -5.33 8.99 -3.29
N LYS A 501 -4.91 9.80 -4.28
CA LYS A 501 -5.43 9.65 -5.66
C LYS A 501 -4.99 8.34 -6.32
N SER A 502 -3.87 7.77 -5.87
CA SER A 502 -3.32 6.49 -6.34
C SER A 502 -4.23 5.31 -6.05
N GLU A 503 -4.89 5.28 -4.88
CA GLU A 503 -5.93 4.29 -4.57
C GLU A 503 -7.02 4.33 -5.65
N PHE A 504 -7.51 5.50 -6.01
CA PHE A 504 -8.55 5.71 -7.02
C PHE A 504 -8.21 5.16 -8.42
N MET A 505 -6.92 5.00 -8.72
CA MET A 505 -6.40 4.48 -9.98
C MET A 505 -6.13 2.97 -9.93
N SER A 506 -6.34 2.31 -8.81
CA SER A 506 -6.23 0.85 -8.69
C SER A 506 -7.50 0.15 -9.20
N VAL A 507 -7.36 -1.12 -9.58
CA VAL A 507 -8.53 -1.95 -9.89
C VAL A 507 -9.26 -2.17 -8.57
N SER A 508 -10.58 -1.96 -8.55
CA SER A 508 -11.35 -2.21 -7.32
C SER A 508 -11.10 -3.65 -6.88
N PRO A 509 -10.70 -3.88 -5.61
CA PRO A 509 -10.57 -5.23 -5.13
C PRO A 509 -11.94 -5.89 -5.18
N ASN A 510 -11.91 -7.22 -5.32
CA ASN A 510 -13.13 -7.99 -5.29
C ASN A 510 -13.93 -7.61 -4.02
N THR A 511 -15.26 -7.48 -4.15
CA THR A 511 -16.22 -7.15 -3.07
C THR A 511 -15.87 -5.91 -2.22
N GLY A 512 -14.92 -5.07 -2.66
CA GLY A 512 -14.64 -3.79 -2.02
C GLY A 512 -15.80 -2.83 -2.14
N ILE A 513 -16.12 -2.12 -1.05
CA ILE A 513 -17.24 -1.17 -1.01
C ILE A 513 -16.70 0.25 -1.12
N SER A 514 -17.17 1.01 -2.11
CA SER A 514 -16.85 2.44 -2.25
C SER A 514 -18.13 3.25 -2.15
N LEU A 515 -18.11 4.36 -1.40
CA LEU A 515 -19.25 5.22 -1.17
C LEU A 515 -19.01 6.62 -1.74
N PHE A 516 -19.98 7.10 -2.52
CA PHE A 516 -20.00 8.44 -3.09
C PHE A 516 -21.31 9.14 -2.75
N ILE A 517 -21.22 10.43 -2.43
CA ILE A 517 -22.35 11.35 -2.31
C ILE A 517 -22.42 12.17 -3.59
N ILE A 518 -23.59 12.23 -4.21
CA ILE A 518 -23.82 12.93 -5.48
C ILE A 518 -24.82 14.04 -5.22
N ASN A 519 -24.39 15.28 -5.37
CA ASN A 519 -25.18 16.48 -5.12
C ASN A 519 -25.53 17.20 -6.42
N PHE A 520 -26.77 17.65 -6.54
CA PHE A 520 -27.27 18.46 -7.66
C PHE A 520 -27.65 19.84 -7.13
N GLU A 521 -27.07 20.90 -7.71
CA GLU A 521 -27.47 22.27 -7.40
C GLU A 521 -28.79 22.62 -8.12
N LYS A 522 -29.78 23.18 -7.41
CA LYS A 522 -31.05 23.60 -8.02
C LYS A 522 -30.81 24.81 -8.94
N GLY A 523 -31.13 24.67 -10.23
CA GLY A 523 -31.40 25.82 -11.12
C GLY A 523 -30.45 26.05 -12.29
N GLN A 524 -29.46 25.19 -12.56
CA GLN A 524 -28.69 25.23 -13.81
C GLN A 524 -28.46 23.80 -14.33
N GLU A 525 -28.28 23.65 -15.65
CA GLU A 525 -27.77 22.44 -16.33
C GLU A 525 -26.29 22.19 -15.92
N MET A 526 -26.03 22.08 -14.63
CA MET A 526 -24.69 21.88 -14.07
C MET A 526 -24.46 20.40 -13.81
N LYS A 527 -23.24 19.95 -14.11
CA LYS A 527 -22.74 18.62 -13.77
C LYS A 527 -22.90 18.36 -12.26
N PRO A 528 -23.24 17.13 -11.83
CA PRO A 528 -23.35 16.82 -10.42
C PRO A 528 -22.00 17.01 -9.71
N ALA A 529 -22.05 17.52 -8.48
CA ALA A 529 -20.91 17.52 -7.58
C ALA A 529 -20.80 16.14 -6.93
N VAL A 530 -19.66 15.47 -7.10
CA VAL A 530 -19.43 14.13 -6.55
C VAL A 530 -18.43 14.23 -5.41
N GLN A 531 -18.76 13.66 -4.26
CA GLN A 531 -17.88 13.54 -3.11
C GLN A 531 -17.65 12.06 -2.82
N CYS A 532 -16.40 11.65 -2.78
CA CYS A 532 -16.01 10.34 -2.27
C CYS A 532 -16.04 10.38 -0.74
N VAL A 533 -16.66 9.39 -0.12
CA VAL A 533 -16.68 9.22 1.35
C VAL A 533 -15.68 8.14 1.77
N CYS A 534 -15.66 7.02 1.04
CA CYS A 534 -14.66 5.97 1.22
C CYS A 534 -14.44 5.22 -0.10
N MET A 535 -13.25 4.63 -0.25
CA MET A 535 -12.91 3.74 -1.35
C MET A 535 -12.49 2.39 -0.81
N TYR A 536 -12.91 1.33 -1.50
CA TYR A 536 -12.44 -0.05 -1.29
C TYR A 536 -12.46 -0.52 0.16
N LEU A 537 -13.50 -0.14 0.90
CA LEU A 537 -13.69 -0.59 2.26
C LEU A 537 -13.85 -2.12 2.28
N GLN A 538 -13.00 -2.77 3.07
CA GLN A 538 -12.93 -4.22 3.21
C GLN A 538 -13.19 -4.71 4.64
N ASP A 539 -13.60 -3.83 5.56
CA ASP A 539 -13.78 -4.16 6.99
C ASP A 539 -14.69 -5.36 7.23
N HIS A 540 -15.69 -5.55 6.37
CA HIS A 540 -16.62 -6.67 6.40
C HIS A 540 -15.98 -8.04 6.13
N LEU A 541 -14.72 -8.05 5.72
CA LEU A 541 -13.95 -9.24 5.37
C LEU A 541 -12.95 -9.60 6.48
N ASN A 542 -12.78 -8.73 7.48
CA ASN A 542 -11.94 -8.97 8.64
C ASN A 542 -12.50 -10.18 9.44
N GLY A 543 -11.68 -11.21 9.63
CA GLY A 543 -12.05 -12.44 10.35
C GLY A 543 -12.51 -13.61 9.47
N MET A 544 -12.55 -13.48 8.14
CA MET A 544 -12.71 -14.64 7.25
C MET A 544 -11.46 -15.52 7.14
N THR A 545 -10.37 -15.17 7.83
CA THR A 545 -9.06 -15.82 7.77
C THR A 545 -8.94 -17.09 8.62
N GLU A 546 -10.00 -17.53 9.30
CA GLU A 546 -10.01 -18.76 10.08
C GLU A 546 -10.97 -19.78 9.49
N THR A 547 -10.46 -20.60 8.55
CA THR A 547 -10.81 -22.03 8.38
C THR A 547 -10.22 -22.53 7.05
N CYS A 548 -9.03 -23.13 7.15
CA CYS A 548 -8.58 -24.23 6.30
C CYS A 548 -7.56 -25.05 7.09
#